data_AF-F0G3I0-F1
#
_entry.id   AF-F0G3I0-F1
#
_cell.length_a   1.000
_cell.length_b   1.000
_cell.length_c   1.000
_cell.angle_alpha   90.00
_cell.angle_beta   90.00
_cell.angle_gamma   90.00
#
_symmetry.space_group_name_H-M   'P 1'
#
loop_
_entity.id
_entity.type
_entity.pdbx_description
1 polymer ?
#
loop_
_entity_poly.entity_id
_entity_poly.type
_entity_poly.pdbx_seq_one_letter_code
_entity_poly.pdbx_strand_id
1 'polypeptide(L)'
;MLESLQALSPTRRNSRIVLLTPGPHSATYFEHAYLARYLGLTLVEGGDLTARDNHVFLKTLRGLEPVHGILRRVDDAWLDPLELRPDSLLGVPGLLQAVRAGNVLLANAPGSGFLESPGVLGFMPRLAESLLGETLTLPAVHSWWCGEAAACDDALPQLARGIVKAAYPPEVQDGGPFE
;
A
#
# COMPACT_ATOMS: atom_id res chain seq x y z
N MET A 1 -5.85 -13.52 -4.61
CA MET A 1 -4.97 -12.69 -3.75
C MET A 1 -4.33 -13.49 -2.64
N LEU A 2 -5.08 -14.10 -1.71
CA LEU A 2 -4.47 -14.94 -0.65
C LEU A 2 -3.69 -16.12 -1.22
N GLU A 3 -4.27 -16.83 -2.19
CA GLU A 3 -3.59 -17.91 -2.92
C GLU A 3 -2.34 -17.41 -3.66
N SER A 4 -2.40 -16.19 -4.22
CA SER A 4 -1.26 -15.55 -4.88
C SER A 4 -0.14 -15.22 -3.87
N LEU A 5 -0.49 -14.70 -2.69
CA LEU A 5 0.45 -14.44 -1.61
C LEU A 5 1.05 -15.73 -1.04
N GLN A 6 0.26 -16.79 -0.93
CA GLN A 6 0.75 -18.11 -0.55
C GLN A 6 1.70 -18.68 -1.62
N ALA A 7 1.36 -18.55 -2.90
CA ALA A 7 2.18 -19.04 -4.01
C ALA A 7 3.52 -18.31 -4.15
N LEU A 8 3.51 -16.99 -3.88
CA LEU A 8 4.70 -16.13 -3.93
C LEU A 8 5.54 -16.21 -2.65
N SER A 9 4.96 -16.67 -1.54
CA SER A 9 5.65 -16.75 -0.25
C SER A 9 6.79 -17.78 -0.27
N PRO A 10 7.94 -17.52 0.41
CA PRO A 10 9.11 -18.39 0.42
C PRO A 10 8.82 -19.85 0.80
N THR A 11 7.86 -20.09 1.70
CA THR A 11 7.54 -21.42 2.24
C THR A 11 6.30 -22.07 1.61
N ARG A 12 5.66 -21.41 0.65
CA ARG A 12 4.45 -21.82 -0.09
C ARG A 12 3.30 -22.35 0.78
N ARG A 13 3.36 -23.63 1.18
CA ARG A 13 2.25 -24.38 1.81
C ARG A 13 2.06 -24.10 3.31
N ASN A 14 3.08 -23.60 4.02
CA ASN A 14 2.99 -23.27 5.46
C ASN A 14 3.22 -21.78 5.75
N SER A 15 2.89 -20.94 4.77
CA SER A 15 3.09 -19.50 4.84
C SER A 15 2.11 -18.87 5.81
N ARG A 16 2.61 -18.41 6.96
CA ARG A 16 1.84 -17.56 7.88
C ARG A 16 1.64 -16.18 7.24
N ILE A 17 0.38 -15.85 6.98
CA ILE A 17 -0.06 -14.55 6.49
C ILE A 17 -0.86 -13.86 7.60
N VAL A 18 -0.61 -12.57 7.81
CA VAL A 18 -1.29 -11.76 8.83
C VAL A 18 -1.92 -10.51 8.19
N LEU A 19 -2.91 -9.91 8.86
CA LEU A 19 -3.49 -8.63 8.46
C LEU A 19 -3.01 -7.54 9.42
N LEU A 20 -2.19 -6.61 8.93
CA LEU A 20 -1.66 -5.50 9.71
C LEU A 20 -2.65 -4.34 9.72
N THR A 21 -3.09 -3.92 10.92
CA THR A 21 -4.03 -2.82 11.14
C THR A 21 -3.37 -1.68 11.94
N PRO A 22 -3.78 -0.42 11.74
CA PRO A 22 -3.38 0.70 12.60
C PRO A 22 -4.05 0.67 13.98
N GLY A 23 -4.95 -0.29 14.23
CA GLY A 23 -5.59 -0.48 15.52
C GLY A 23 -7.01 0.14 15.63
N PRO A 24 -7.64 0.04 16.81
CA PRO A 24 -9.06 0.36 17.02
C PRO A 24 -9.47 1.81 16.79
N HIS A 25 -8.50 2.74 16.80
CA HIS A 25 -8.77 4.17 16.57
C HIS A 25 -8.95 4.52 15.09
N SER A 26 -8.71 3.58 14.17
CA SER A 26 -9.02 3.78 12.76
C SER A 26 -10.52 3.66 12.49
N ALA A 27 -11.05 4.59 11.69
CA ALA A 27 -12.44 4.58 11.23
C ALA A 27 -12.82 3.28 10.49
N THR A 28 -11.86 2.59 9.88
CA THR A 28 -12.06 1.35 9.11
C THR A 28 -11.68 0.09 9.88
N TYR A 29 -11.40 0.18 11.18
CA TYR A 29 -10.97 -0.97 11.99
C TYR A 29 -11.96 -2.14 11.96
N PHE A 30 -13.28 -1.84 11.97
CA PHE A 30 -14.30 -2.87 11.86
C PHE A 30 -14.16 -3.70 10.58
N GLU A 31 -13.89 -3.05 9.45
CA GLU A 31 -13.66 -3.73 8.17
C GLU A 31 -12.41 -4.62 8.23
N HIS A 32 -11.34 -4.15 8.88
CA HIS A 32 -10.10 -4.92 9.04
C HIS A 32 -10.33 -6.19 9.85
N ALA A 33 -11.03 -6.07 10.99
CA ALA A 33 -11.36 -7.21 11.84
C ALA A 33 -12.31 -8.19 11.13
N TYR A 34 -13.30 -7.67 10.39
CA TYR A 34 -14.20 -8.48 9.59
C TYR A 34 -13.45 -9.26 8.50
N LEU A 35 -12.59 -8.59 7.73
CA LEU A 35 -11.78 -9.21 6.66
C LEU A 35 -10.79 -10.24 7.22
N ALA A 36 -10.10 -9.93 8.32
CA ALA A 36 -9.19 -10.87 8.96
C ALA A 36 -9.91 -12.15 9.36
N ARG A 37 -11.08 -12.02 10.00
CA ARG A 37 -11.93 -13.15 10.38
C ARG A 37 -12.41 -13.94 9.16
N TYR A 38 -12.92 -13.25 8.14
CA TYR A 38 -13.45 -13.88 6.93
C TYR A 38 -12.39 -14.68 6.18
N LEU A 39 -11.16 -14.15 6.10
CA LEU A 39 -10.03 -14.77 5.41
C LEU A 39 -9.23 -15.75 6.28
N GLY A 40 -9.57 -15.89 7.57
CA GLY A 40 -8.84 -16.73 8.52
C GLY A 40 -7.42 -16.23 8.81
N LEU A 41 -7.18 -14.92 8.70
CA LEU A 41 -5.90 -14.28 8.99
C LEU A 41 -5.84 -13.83 10.45
N THR A 42 -4.65 -13.87 11.05
CA THR A 42 -4.42 -13.20 12.33
C THR A 42 -4.41 -11.68 12.11
N LEU A 43 -5.30 -10.96 12.78
CA LEU A 43 -5.27 -9.50 12.85
C LEU A 43 -4.15 -9.10 13.82
N VAL A 44 -3.24 -8.22 13.38
CA VAL A 44 -2.06 -7.80 14.14
C VAL A 44 -1.87 -6.29 14.03
N GLU A 45 -1.35 -5.68 15.08
CA GLU A 45 -0.84 -4.31 15.07
C GLU A 45 0.69 -4.31 14.90
N GLY A 46 1.30 -3.15 14.61
CA GLY A 46 2.76 -3.04 14.48
C GLY A 46 3.49 -3.55 15.73
N GLY A 47 2.89 -3.27 16.90
CA GLY A 47 3.36 -3.74 18.19
C GLY A 47 3.28 -5.26 18.41
N ASP A 48 2.61 -6.05 17.56
CA ASP A 48 2.59 -7.52 17.66
C ASP A 48 3.70 -8.17 16.85
N LEU A 49 4.31 -7.42 15.93
CA LEU A 49 5.36 -7.89 15.03
C LEU A 49 6.73 -7.40 15.47
N THR A 50 7.78 -8.07 14.99
CA THR A 50 9.17 -7.63 15.13
C THR A 50 9.97 -8.09 13.93
N ALA A 51 10.88 -7.24 13.43
CA ALA A 51 11.85 -7.66 12.42
C ALA A 51 13.19 -8.02 13.10
N ARG A 52 13.79 -9.15 12.71
CA ARG A 52 15.13 -9.60 13.14
C ARG A 52 15.79 -10.36 12.01
N ASP A 53 17.08 -10.12 11.77
CA ASP A 53 17.86 -10.78 10.72
C ASP A 53 17.15 -10.77 9.35
N ASN A 54 16.59 -9.61 8.99
CA ASN A 54 15.79 -9.38 7.79
C ASN A 54 14.53 -10.26 7.67
N HIS A 55 14.03 -10.87 8.75
CA HIS A 55 12.78 -11.64 8.78
C HIS A 55 11.76 -10.98 9.72
N VAL A 56 10.48 -11.17 9.46
CA VAL A 56 9.40 -10.68 10.33
C VAL A 56 8.82 -11.82 11.15
N PHE A 57 8.56 -11.56 12.42
CA PHE A 57 8.01 -12.52 13.35
C PHE A 57 6.79 -11.95 14.07
N LEU A 58 5.81 -12.81 14.32
CA LEU A 58 4.71 -12.58 15.24
C LEU A 58 5.15 -12.93 16.66
N LYS A 59 4.91 -12.02 17.60
CA LYS A 59 5.15 -12.25 19.03
C LYS A 59 4.00 -13.06 19.62
N THR A 60 4.29 -14.27 20.08
CA THR A 60 3.32 -15.10 20.81
C THR A 60 3.85 -15.41 22.20
N LEU A 61 2.97 -15.90 23.08
CA LEU A 61 3.37 -16.37 24.41
C LEU A 61 4.37 -17.54 24.36
N ARG A 62 4.42 -18.27 23.24
CA ARG A 62 5.32 -19.41 23.02
C ARG A 62 6.64 -19.02 22.35
N GLY A 63 6.80 -17.75 21.97
CA GLY A 63 7.97 -17.22 21.30
C GLY A 63 7.65 -16.55 19.98
N LEU A 64 8.67 -16.43 19.13
CA LEU A 64 8.58 -15.77 17.83
C LEU A 64 8.16 -16.76 16.75
N GLU A 65 7.07 -16.46 16.05
CA GLU A 65 6.59 -17.27 14.93
C GLU A 65 6.83 -16.53 13.60
N PRO A 66 7.46 -17.16 12.59
CA PRO A 66 7.81 -16.47 11.35
C PRO A 66 6.56 -16.06 10.56
N VAL A 67 6.57 -14.84 10.03
CA VAL A 67 5.53 -14.27 9.15
C VAL A 67 6.12 -14.12 7.75
N HIS A 68 5.38 -14.62 6.75
CA HIS A 68 5.85 -14.68 5.37
C HIS A 68 5.06 -13.75 4.45
N GLY A 69 3.86 -13.36 4.86
CA GLY A 69 3.02 -12.41 4.14
C GLY A 69 2.26 -11.50 5.10
N ILE A 70 2.11 -10.24 4.70
CA ILE A 70 1.38 -9.23 5.46
C ILE A 70 0.42 -8.53 4.49
N LEU A 71 -0.88 -8.67 4.75
CA LEU A 71 -1.91 -7.83 4.15
C LEU A 71 -1.99 -6.54 4.98
N ARG A 72 -1.46 -5.43 4.45
CA ARG A 72 -1.42 -4.16 5.18
C ARG A 72 -2.70 -3.36 4.99
N ARG A 73 -3.12 -2.71 6.06
CA ARG A 73 -4.13 -1.65 6.11
C ARG A 73 -3.57 -0.37 6.75
N VAL A 74 -2.25 -0.25 6.69
CA VAL A 74 -1.45 0.88 7.16
C VAL A 74 -0.82 1.52 5.93
N ASP A 75 -0.86 2.86 5.87
CA ASP A 75 -0.31 3.62 4.75
C ASP A 75 1.22 3.55 4.72
N ASP A 76 1.79 3.75 3.53
CA ASP A 76 3.21 3.53 3.27
C ASP A 76 4.09 4.24 4.28
N ALA A 77 3.91 5.54 4.46
CA ALA A 77 4.72 6.38 5.35
C ALA A 77 4.82 5.83 6.79
N TRP A 78 3.82 5.10 7.25
CA TRP A 78 3.75 4.60 8.62
C TRP A 78 4.29 3.18 8.79
N LEU A 79 4.70 2.49 7.72
CA LEU A 79 5.06 1.07 7.77
C LEU A 79 6.34 0.75 8.53
N ASP A 80 7.36 1.62 8.46
CA ASP A 80 8.67 1.36 9.05
C ASP A 80 9.28 2.66 9.59
N PRO A 81 9.30 2.86 10.92
CA PRO A 81 9.87 4.08 11.50
C PRO A 81 11.38 4.22 11.31
N LEU A 82 12.11 3.16 10.94
CA LEU A 82 13.55 3.26 10.69
C LEU A 82 13.87 3.91 9.34
N GLU A 83 12.93 3.87 8.39
CA GLU A 83 13.17 4.31 7.00
C GLU A 83 12.19 5.36 6.50
N LEU A 84 10.99 5.43 7.07
CA LEU A 84 9.94 6.33 6.63
C LEU A 84 9.67 7.40 7.70
N ARG A 85 8.62 7.27 8.52
CA ARG A 85 8.27 8.24 9.56
C ARG A 85 8.80 7.80 10.94
N PRO A 86 9.81 8.48 11.52
CA PRO A 86 10.43 8.06 12.79
C PRO A 86 9.49 8.07 14.00
N ASP A 87 8.43 8.88 13.95
CA ASP A 87 7.39 8.98 14.97
C ASP A 87 6.22 8.01 14.73
N SER A 88 6.30 7.14 13.72
CA SER A 88 5.30 6.10 13.50
C SER A 88 5.29 5.08 14.64
N LEU A 89 4.11 4.92 15.25
CA LEU A 89 3.82 3.85 16.21
C LEU A 89 3.03 2.69 15.60
N LEU A 90 2.66 2.80 14.32
CA LEU A 90 1.79 1.83 13.62
C LEU A 90 2.58 0.76 12.87
N GLY A 91 3.80 1.09 12.49
CA GLY A 91 4.68 0.25 11.68
C GLY A 91 5.46 -0.79 12.46
N VAL A 92 6.31 -1.50 11.74
CA VAL A 92 7.24 -2.48 12.29
C VAL A 92 8.67 -2.04 11.94
N PRO A 93 9.50 -1.67 12.93
CA PRO A 93 10.89 -1.28 12.69
C PRO A 93 11.66 -2.36 11.91
N GLY A 94 12.20 -2.03 10.75
CA GLY A 94 12.97 -2.94 9.88
C GLY A 94 12.12 -3.80 8.93
N LEU A 95 10.82 -3.51 8.81
CA LEU A 95 9.92 -4.16 7.86
C LEU A 95 10.36 -3.97 6.41
N LEU A 96 10.73 -2.76 6.01
CA LEU A 96 11.11 -2.50 4.62
C LEU A 96 12.37 -3.26 4.25
N GLN A 97 13.33 -3.34 5.17
CA GLN A 97 14.52 -4.15 4.99
C GLN A 97 14.19 -5.66 4.81
N ALA A 98 13.23 -6.19 5.57
CA ALA A 98 12.78 -7.57 5.41
C ALA A 98 12.06 -7.81 4.06
N VAL A 99 11.27 -6.83 3.59
CA VAL A 99 10.63 -6.86 2.28
C VAL A 99 11.68 -6.85 1.17
N ARG A 100 12.67 -5.94 1.22
CA ARG A 100 13.78 -5.87 0.25
C ARG A 100 14.60 -7.15 0.19
N ALA A 101 14.80 -7.81 1.33
CA ALA A 101 15.49 -9.09 1.40
C ALA A 101 14.66 -10.27 0.83
N GLY A 102 13.38 -10.05 0.49
CA GLY A 102 12.50 -11.08 -0.06
C GLY A 102 11.98 -12.09 0.97
N ASN A 103 12.15 -11.83 2.27
CA ASN A 103 11.79 -12.75 3.34
C ASN A 103 10.33 -12.61 3.78
N VAL A 104 9.68 -11.49 3.44
CA VAL A 104 8.27 -11.22 3.69
C VAL A 104 7.65 -10.50 2.50
N LEU A 105 6.43 -10.90 2.14
CA LEU A 105 5.63 -10.22 1.12
C LEU A 105 4.68 -9.24 1.78
N LEU A 106 4.61 -8.03 1.24
CA LEU A 106 3.66 -7.02 1.67
C LEU A 106 2.62 -6.79 0.57
N ALA A 107 1.34 -6.80 0.95
CA ALA A 107 0.23 -6.56 0.05
C ALA A 107 -0.67 -5.44 0.61
N ASN A 108 -0.84 -4.31 -0.06
CA ASN A 108 -0.15 -3.91 -1.30
C ASN A 108 1.34 -3.62 -1.08
N ALA A 109 2.13 -3.64 -2.14
CA ALA A 109 3.56 -3.32 -2.06
C ALA A 109 3.78 -1.87 -1.58
N PRO A 110 4.86 -1.56 -0.85
CA PRO A 110 5.24 -0.18 -0.57
C PRO A 110 5.46 0.60 -1.88
N GLY A 111 4.95 1.83 -1.94
CA GLY A 111 5.05 2.70 -3.11
C GLY A 111 3.95 2.50 -4.16
N SER A 112 3.06 1.51 -4.00
CA SER A 112 1.97 1.29 -4.96
C SER A 112 0.95 2.42 -4.99
N GLY A 113 0.87 3.26 -3.94
CA GLY A 113 -0.06 4.38 -3.86
C GLY A 113 0.11 5.42 -4.97
N PHE A 114 1.29 5.51 -5.59
CA PHE A 114 1.51 6.34 -6.76
C PHE A 114 0.51 6.03 -7.89
N LEU A 115 0.11 4.76 -8.05
CA LEU A 115 -0.83 4.33 -9.09
C LEU A 115 -2.25 4.87 -8.88
N GLU A 116 -2.57 5.37 -7.69
CA GLU A 116 -3.86 5.99 -7.37
C GLU A 116 -3.88 7.50 -7.70
N SER A 117 -2.74 8.09 -8.07
CA SER A 117 -2.68 9.50 -8.43
C SER A 117 -3.57 9.80 -9.65
N PRO A 118 -4.46 10.82 -9.57
CA PRO A 118 -5.22 11.27 -10.72
C PRO A 118 -4.35 11.67 -11.93
N GLY A 119 -3.08 12.04 -11.69
CA GLY A 119 -2.14 12.37 -12.75
C GLY A 119 -1.81 11.19 -13.66
N VAL A 120 -1.87 9.95 -13.14
CA VAL A 120 -1.60 8.73 -13.92
C VAL A 120 -2.64 8.51 -15.03
N LEU A 121 -3.87 9.01 -14.84
CA LEU A 121 -4.97 8.82 -15.79
C LEU A 121 -4.64 9.32 -17.21
N GLY A 122 -3.90 10.42 -17.32
CA GLY A 122 -3.48 10.97 -18.62
C GLY A 122 -2.55 10.04 -19.40
N PHE A 123 -1.89 9.10 -18.74
CA PHE A 123 -0.91 8.18 -19.33
C PHE A 123 -1.46 6.76 -19.51
N MET A 124 -2.63 6.45 -18.96
CA MET A 124 -3.21 5.09 -18.95
C MET A 124 -3.27 4.41 -20.33
N PRO A 125 -3.67 5.09 -21.43
CA PRO A 125 -3.70 4.45 -22.75
C PRO A 125 -2.33 3.96 -23.21
N ARG A 126 -1.29 4.79 -23.06
CA ARG A 126 0.09 4.45 -23.44
C ARG A 126 0.71 3.43 -22.49
N LEU A 127 0.38 3.48 -21.20
CA LEU A 127 0.83 2.49 -20.22
C LEU A 127 0.28 1.09 -20.52
N ALA A 128 -1.01 0.98 -20.88
CA ALA A 128 -1.61 -0.30 -21.26
C ALA A 128 -0.90 -0.92 -22.47
N GLU A 129 -0.68 -0.12 -23.52
CA GLU A 129 0.02 -0.59 -24.72
C GLU A 129 1.47 -0.98 -24.42
N SER A 130 2.19 -0.17 -23.64
CA SER A 130 3.61 -0.39 -23.36
C SER A 130 3.87 -1.55 -22.40
N LEU A 131 2.99 -1.78 -21.42
CA LEU A 131 3.21 -2.78 -20.36
C LEU A 131 2.51 -4.11 -20.65
N LEU A 132 1.34 -4.05 -21.28
CA LEU A 132 0.49 -5.23 -21.53
C LEU A 132 0.40 -5.58 -23.02
N GLY A 133 0.79 -4.68 -23.92
CA GLY A 133 0.60 -4.88 -25.37
C GLY A 133 -0.86 -4.76 -25.80
N GLU A 134 -1.72 -4.18 -24.97
CA GLU A 134 -3.17 -4.13 -25.15
C GLU A 134 -3.67 -2.68 -25.10
N THR A 135 -4.79 -2.42 -25.78
CA THR A 135 -5.52 -1.16 -25.61
C THR A 135 -6.46 -1.26 -24.41
N LEU A 136 -6.84 -0.11 -23.84
CA LEU A 136 -7.76 -0.08 -22.70
C LEU A 136 -9.15 -0.61 -23.08
N THR A 137 -9.54 -1.76 -22.52
CA THR A 137 -10.92 -2.27 -22.61
C THR A 137 -11.92 -1.33 -21.94
N LEU A 138 -11.54 -0.76 -20.80
CA LEU A 138 -12.29 0.31 -20.12
C LEU A 138 -11.58 1.64 -20.38
N PRO A 139 -12.17 2.57 -21.16
CA PRO A 139 -11.53 3.84 -21.48
C PRO A 139 -11.20 4.64 -20.21
N ALA A 140 -10.00 5.22 -20.18
CA ALA A 140 -9.64 6.18 -19.15
C ALA A 140 -10.47 7.47 -19.31
N VAL A 141 -10.71 8.15 -18.19
CA VAL A 141 -11.33 9.48 -18.22
C VAL A 141 -10.38 10.45 -18.93
N HIS A 142 -10.92 11.25 -19.86
CA HIS A 142 -10.13 12.27 -20.55
C HIS A 142 -9.53 13.26 -19.54
N SER A 143 -8.21 13.20 -19.37
CA SER A 143 -7.50 13.89 -18.29
C SER A 143 -6.22 14.51 -18.84
N TRP A 144 -5.95 15.76 -18.44
CA TRP A 144 -4.71 16.46 -18.76
C TRP A 144 -3.77 16.42 -17.56
N TRP A 145 -2.51 16.06 -17.81
CA TRP A 145 -1.46 16.21 -16.81
C TRP A 145 -0.91 17.64 -16.87
N CYS A 146 -1.44 18.55 -16.05
CA CYS A 146 -1.01 19.95 -16.05
C CYS A 146 0.41 20.18 -15.49
N GLY A 147 1.16 19.12 -15.14
CA GLY A 147 2.60 19.22 -14.90
C GLY A 147 3.42 19.30 -16.19
N GLU A 148 2.82 19.01 -17.34
CA GLU A 148 3.40 19.26 -18.66
C GLU A 148 2.81 20.53 -19.27
N ALA A 149 3.67 21.45 -19.73
CA ALA A 149 3.25 22.76 -20.21
C ALA A 149 2.25 22.69 -21.37
N ALA A 150 2.51 21.84 -22.37
CA ALA A 150 1.63 21.67 -23.53
C ALA A 150 0.23 21.16 -23.11
N ALA A 151 0.17 20.16 -22.23
CA ALA A 151 -1.10 19.64 -21.74
C ALA A 151 -1.84 20.67 -20.88
N CYS A 152 -1.12 21.51 -20.12
CA CYS A 152 -1.71 22.60 -19.36
C CYS A 152 -2.34 23.66 -20.28
N ASP A 153 -1.60 24.11 -21.30
CA ASP A 153 -2.06 25.11 -22.28
C ASP A 153 -3.33 24.61 -23.02
N ASP A 154 -3.40 23.32 -23.34
CA ASP A 154 -4.58 22.69 -23.96
C ASP A 154 -5.78 22.56 -22.99
N ALA A 155 -5.52 22.41 -21.69
CA ALA A 155 -6.54 22.25 -20.66
C ALA A 155 -7.16 23.60 -20.24
N LEU A 156 -6.36 24.68 -20.20
CA LEU A 156 -6.77 26.01 -19.71
C LEU A 156 -8.08 26.53 -20.35
N PRO A 157 -8.30 26.46 -21.69
CA PRO A 157 -9.54 26.90 -22.32
C PRO A 157 -10.78 26.09 -21.92
N GLN A 158 -10.60 24.88 -21.38
CA GLN A 158 -11.66 23.93 -21.09
C GLN A 158 -12.01 23.83 -19.59
N LEU A 159 -11.31 24.59 -18.74
CA LEU A 159 -11.43 24.53 -17.28
C LEU A 159 -12.87 24.66 -16.77
N ALA A 160 -13.69 25.52 -17.39
CA ALA A 160 -15.09 25.73 -16.98
C ALA A 160 -15.99 24.49 -17.12
N ARG A 161 -15.54 23.47 -17.87
CA ARG A 161 -16.25 22.20 -18.09
C ARG A 161 -15.52 21.00 -17.45
N GLY A 162 -14.42 21.25 -16.76
CA GLY A 162 -13.57 20.22 -16.16
C GLY A 162 -13.60 20.23 -14.63
N ILE A 163 -12.89 19.28 -14.05
CA ILE A 163 -12.62 19.23 -12.60
C ILE A 163 -11.11 19.26 -12.42
N VAL A 164 -10.63 20.18 -11.60
CA VAL A 164 -9.22 20.22 -11.19
C VAL A 164 -9.05 19.36 -9.95
N LYS A 165 -8.13 18.39 -10.00
CA LYS A 165 -7.77 17.54 -8.87
C LYS A 165 -6.28 17.67 -8.59
N ALA A 166 -5.92 17.65 -7.31
CA ALA A 166 -4.52 17.56 -6.93
C ALA A 166 -3.95 16.19 -7.36
N ALA A 167 -2.73 16.20 -7.90
CA ALA A 167 -2.02 14.98 -8.27
C ALA A 167 -1.69 14.13 -7.03
N TYR A 168 -1.42 14.81 -5.91
CA TYR A 168 -1.12 14.25 -4.61
C TYR A 168 -1.98 14.99 -3.60
N PRO A 169 -2.92 14.32 -2.90
CA PRO A 169 -3.67 14.94 -1.81
C PRO A 169 -2.71 15.45 -0.73
N PRO A 170 -3.01 16.58 -0.05
CA PRO A 170 -2.14 17.16 0.97
C PRO A 170 -1.89 16.22 2.17
N GLU A 171 -2.80 15.29 2.44
CA GLU A 171 -2.66 14.23 3.46
C GLU A 171 -1.49 13.26 3.18
N VAL A 172 -1.03 13.18 1.94
CA VAL A 172 0.13 12.36 1.53
C VAL A 172 1.46 13.09 1.80
N GLN A 173 1.44 14.41 2.00
CA GLN A 173 2.63 15.24 2.16
C GLN A 173 2.92 15.60 3.62
N ASP A 174 1.88 15.84 4.42
CA ASP A 174 2.05 16.13 5.82
C ASP A 174 1.46 14.99 6.63
N GLY A 175 2.27 14.39 7.49
CA GLY A 175 1.81 13.57 8.61
C GLY A 175 1.00 14.40 9.61
N GLY A 176 -0.08 15.01 9.13
CA GLY A 176 -0.91 15.96 9.85
C GLY A 176 -1.46 15.35 11.13
N PRO A 177 -1.58 16.15 12.20
CA PRO A 177 -2.08 15.66 13.47
C PRO A 177 -3.53 15.20 13.29
N PHE A 178 -3.87 14.10 13.97
CA PHE A 178 -5.24 13.70 14.17
C PHE A 178 -5.97 14.80 14.95
N GLU A 179 -6.90 15.51 14.30
CA GLU A 179 -8.05 16.16 14.95
C GLU A 179 -9.35 15.51 14.45
#